data_AF-A0A7S4CCB5-F1
#
_entry.id   AF-A0A7S4CCB5-F1
#
_cell.length_a   1.000
_cell.length_b   1.000
_cell.length_c   1.000
_cell.angle_alpha   90.00
_cell.angle_beta   90.00
_cell.angle_gamma   90.00
#
_symmetry.space_group_name_H-M   'P 1'
#
loop_
_entity.id
_entity.type
_entity.pdbx_description
1 polymer ?
#
loop_
_entity_poly.entity_id
_entity_poly.type
_entity_poly.pdbx_seq_one_letter_code
_entity_poly.pdbx_strand_id
1 'polypeptide(L)'
;VFGGLDTLGAFLPTEARETGSTLHVLSLDVGEWTTKSFRGRGPGPNMRIYGETCTALKNGMVVALGHESEHVYVLDFERQLWMTPTLVGDKLKSRMFHAGAAFVEDGAVVLFGGQNRKTNDDFGDTFMLNLVKLDED
;
A
#
# COMPACT_ATOMS: atom_id res chain seq x y z
N VAL A 1 7.52 7.93 -12.81
CA VAL A 1 6.40 7.37 -12.01
C VAL A 1 6.64 7.87 -10.63
N PHE A 2 5.73 8.70 -10.10
CA PHE A 2 6.06 10.05 -9.60
C PHE A 2 6.41 10.95 -10.80
N GLY A 3 5.69 12.06 -10.96
CA GLY A 3 5.88 12.94 -12.12
C GLY A 3 7.28 13.54 -12.12
N GLY A 4 8.09 13.24 -13.13
CA GLY A 4 9.49 13.63 -13.16
C GLY A 4 10.36 12.75 -12.26
N LEU A 5 11.65 12.70 -12.57
CA LEU A 5 12.64 11.80 -11.98
C LEU A 5 12.79 12.06 -10.46
N ASP A 6 13.25 11.04 -9.72
CA ASP A 6 13.88 11.17 -8.40
C ASP A 6 12.99 11.52 -7.18
N THR A 7 11.81 10.91 -7.06
CA THR A 7 11.07 10.88 -5.78
C THR A 7 11.11 9.49 -5.15
N LEU A 8 11.62 9.38 -3.92
CA LEU A 8 11.52 8.18 -3.08
C LEU A 8 10.42 8.40 -2.03
N GLY A 9 9.24 7.82 -2.27
CA GLY A 9 8.17 7.82 -1.28
C GLY A 9 8.50 6.86 -0.13
N ALA A 10 8.77 7.39 1.06
CA ALA A 10 8.91 6.59 2.28
C ALA A 10 7.63 6.66 3.11
N PHE A 11 6.89 5.56 3.16
CA PHE A 11 5.60 5.46 3.82
C PHE A 11 5.79 5.27 5.33
N LEU A 12 5.58 6.34 6.09
CA LEU A 12 5.40 6.26 7.53
C LEU A 12 3.99 6.75 7.85
N PRO A 13 2.99 5.86 7.98
CA PRO A 13 1.70 6.23 8.53
C PRO A 13 1.92 6.59 10.00
N THR A 14 2.12 7.88 10.27
CA THR A 14 2.26 8.39 11.62
C THR A 14 0.91 8.77 12.19
N GLU A 15 0.74 8.46 13.48
CA GLU A 15 -0.40 8.74 14.35
C GLU A 15 -1.42 9.73 13.79
N ALA A 16 -2.59 9.23 13.40
CA ALA A 16 -3.66 10.10 12.97
C ALA A 16 -4.37 10.68 14.19
N ARG A 17 -4.00 11.90 14.55
CA ARG A 17 -4.98 12.79 15.18
C ARG A 17 -5.81 13.40 14.04
N GLU A 18 -7.02 12.86 13.91
CA GLU A 18 -8.17 13.41 13.20
C GLU A 18 -8.14 13.31 11.65
N THR A 19 -8.81 12.26 11.16
CA THR A 19 -9.52 12.16 9.86
C THR A 19 -8.75 11.99 8.54
N GLY A 20 -7.42 11.92 8.52
CA GLY A 20 -6.67 11.64 7.29
C GLY A 20 -5.51 10.66 7.48
N SER A 21 -5.38 9.69 6.59
CA SER A 21 -4.12 8.94 6.43
C SER A 21 -3.09 9.92 5.86
N THR A 22 -2.17 10.41 6.69
CA THR A 22 -1.10 11.29 6.25
C THR A 22 0.03 10.47 5.66
N LEU A 23 0.69 11.02 4.65
CA LEU A 23 1.88 10.45 4.05
C LEU A 23 3.02 11.44 4.11
N HIS A 24 4.18 10.98 4.56
CA HIS A 24 5.43 11.70 4.40
C HIS A 24 6.08 11.30 3.08
N VAL A 25 6.42 12.28 2.26
CA VAL A 25 7.05 12.07 0.96
C VAL A 25 8.37 12.81 0.96
N LEU A 26 9.46 12.08 0.73
CA LEU A 26 10.79 12.65 0.53
C LEU A 26 11.00 12.91 -0.97
N SER A 27 11.12 14.18 -1.33
CA SER A 27 11.64 14.54 -2.66
C SER A 27 13.16 14.42 -2.62
N LEU A 28 13.76 13.62 -3.50
CA LEU A 28 15.22 13.52 -3.57
C LEU A 28 15.83 14.67 -4.37
N ASP A 29 15.05 15.30 -5.26
CA ASP A 29 15.47 16.50 -6.00
C ASP A 29 15.90 17.64 -5.08
N VAL A 30 15.12 17.87 -4.02
CA VAL A 30 15.35 18.96 -3.05
C VAL A 30 15.80 18.46 -1.68
N GLY A 31 15.72 17.16 -1.42
CA GLY A 31 16.08 16.56 -0.12
C GLY A 31 15.11 16.92 1.00
N GLU A 32 13.86 17.26 0.69
CA GLU A 32 12.88 17.75 1.66
C GLU A 32 11.73 16.75 1.88
N TRP A 33 11.32 16.66 3.14
CA TRP A 33 10.12 15.92 3.54
C TRP A 33 8.89 16.81 3.44
N THR A 34 7.84 16.30 2.80
CA THR A 34 6.53 16.94 2.77
C THR A 34 5.47 16.01 3.33
N THR A 35 4.57 16.54 4.15
CA THR A 35 3.39 15.80 4.60
C THR A 35 2.22 16.09 3.67
N LYS A 36 1.66 15.04 3.07
CA LYS A 36 0.47 15.13 2.22
C LYS A 36 -0.70 14.41 2.88
N SER A 37 -1.87 15.02 2.74
CA SER A 37 -3.15 14.41 3.12
C SER A 37 -3.91 14.03 1.85
N PHE A 38 -4.48 12.83 1.84
CA PHE A 38 -5.22 12.31 0.70
C PHE A 38 -6.66 12.05 1.11
N ARG A 39 -7.59 12.24 0.16
CA ARG A 39 -9.02 11.95 0.38
C ARG A 39 -9.31 10.48 0.10
N GLY A 40 -10.51 10.01 0.44
CA GLY A 40 -11.00 8.69 0.05
C GLY A 40 -10.93 7.64 1.16
N ARG A 41 -10.99 6.36 0.78
CA ARG A 41 -11.02 5.21 1.70
C ARG A 41 -9.62 4.63 1.86
N GLY A 42 -8.81 5.30 2.67
CA GLY A 42 -7.46 4.87 3.04
C GLY A 42 -7.43 4.12 4.37
N PRO A 43 -6.22 3.73 4.82
CA PRO A 43 -6.02 3.16 6.15
C PRO A 43 -6.58 4.09 7.22
N GLY A 44 -7.47 3.57 8.08
CA GLY A 44 -8.13 4.37 9.10
C GLY A 44 -7.16 4.97 10.13
N PRO A 45 -7.57 6.04 10.84
CA PRO A 45 -6.69 6.80 11.74
C PRO A 45 -6.08 5.98 12.90
N ASN A 46 -6.72 4.88 13.28
CA ASN A 46 -6.26 4.00 14.36
C ASN A 46 -5.52 2.75 13.85
N MET A 47 -5.31 2.63 12.54
CA MET A 47 -4.61 1.50 11.95
C MET A 47 -3.10 1.71 12.13
N ARG A 48 -2.50 0.96 13.07
CA ARG A 48 -1.04 0.87 13.15
C ARG A 48 -0.57 -0.01 12.01
N ILE A 49 -0.05 0.59 10.95
CA ILE A 49 0.51 -0.15 9.82
C ILE A 49 1.95 -0.53 10.20
N TYR A 50 2.11 -1.69 10.85
CA TYR A 50 3.42 -2.29 11.11
C TYR A 50 3.42 -3.73 10.58
N GLY A 51 4.53 -4.14 9.96
CA GLY A 51 4.63 -5.47 9.35
C GLY A 51 3.81 -5.63 8.06
N GLU A 52 3.40 -4.54 7.42
CA GLU A 52 2.81 -4.54 6.08
C GLU A 52 3.87 -4.43 4.98
N THR A 53 3.46 -4.68 3.74
CA THR A 53 4.21 -4.25 2.56
C THR A 53 3.54 -3.02 1.98
N CYS A 54 4.33 -1.98 1.67
CA CYS A 54 3.90 -0.83 0.91
C CYS A 54 4.83 -0.66 -0.29
N THR A 55 4.28 -0.63 -1.51
CA THR A 55 5.07 -0.60 -2.73
C THR A 55 4.47 0.33 -3.78
N ALA A 56 5.34 0.99 -4.54
CA ALA A 56 4.95 1.85 -5.64
C ALA A 56 4.98 1.07 -6.96
N LEU A 57 3.92 1.20 -7.74
CA LEU A 57 3.76 0.60 -9.05
C LEU A 57 4.13 1.60 -10.15
N LYS A 58 4.57 1.08 -11.30
CA LYS A 58 4.95 1.88 -12.49
C LYS A 58 3.81 2.76 -13.03
N ASN A 59 2.56 2.45 -12.72
CA ASN A 59 1.42 3.26 -13.16
C ASN A 59 1.10 4.44 -12.21
N GLY A 60 1.93 4.70 -11.19
CA GLY A 60 1.74 5.80 -10.24
C GLY A 60 0.84 5.45 -9.06
N MET A 61 0.37 4.20 -8.98
CA MET A 61 -0.33 3.70 -7.80
C MET A 61 0.65 3.30 -6.71
N VAL A 62 0.24 3.46 -5.47
CA VAL A 62 0.91 2.84 -4.32
C VAL A 62 -0.04 1.87 -3.66
N VAL A 63 0.45 0.68 -3.38
CA VAL A 63 -0.32 -0.41 -2.79
C VAL A 63 0.24 -0.69 -1.39
N ALA A 64 -0.62 -0.57 -0.39
CA ALA A 64 -0.36 -1.02 0.96
C ALA A 64 -1.23 -2.25 1.26
N LEU A 65 -0.60 -3.33 1.72
CA LEU A 65 -1.27 -4.60 1.93
C LEU A 65 -0.62 -5.45 3.04
N GLY A 66 -1.48 -6.22 3.69
CA GLY A 66 -1.19 -6.96 4.90
C GLY A 66 -1.76 -6.27 6.15
N HIS A 67 -1.32 -6.70 7.33
CA HIS A 67 -1.85 -6.41 8.66
C HIS A 67 -3.02 -7.31 9.08
N GLU A 68 -3.71 -6.93 10.16
CA GLU A 68 -4.84 -7.60 10.78
C GLU A 68 -6.14 -7.57 9.96
N SER A 69 -6.07 -7.17 8.69
CA SER A 69 -7.22 -7.12 7.78
C SER A 69 -6.89 -7.71 6.42
N GLU A 70 -7.91 -8.17 5.71
CA GLU A 70 -7.80 -8.63 4.32
C GLU A 70 -7.90 -7.46 3.33
N HIS A 71 -7.88 -6.22 3.82
CA HIS A 71 -7.99 -5.04 2.98
C HIS A 71 -6.68 -4.75 2.25
N VAL A 72 -6.83 -4.34 1.00
CA VAL A 72 -5.77 -3.72 0.20
C VAL A 72 -6.12 -2.25 0.08
N TYR A 73 -5.16 -1.38 0.36
CA TYR A 73 -5.30 0.05 0.16
C TYR A 73 -4.48 0.46 -1.05
N VAL A 74 -5.10 1.21 -1.96
CA VAL A 74 -4.46 1.73 -3.16
C VAL A 74 -4.55 3.24 -3.12
N LEU A 75 -3.41 3.91 -3.16
CA LEU A 75 -3.32 5.35 -3.37
C LEU A 75 -3.03 5.63 -4.84
N ASP A 76 -3.98 6.25 -5.52
CA ASP A 76 -3.75 6.85 -6.82
C ASP A 76 -3.14 8.24 -6.61
N PHE A 77 -1.83 8.36 -6.87
CA PHE A 77 -1.13 9.64 -6.72
C PHE A 77 -1.54 10.67 -7.76
N GLU A 78 -1.99 10.27 -8.95
CA GLU A 78 -2.46 11.21 -9.96
C GLU A 78 -3.77 11.85 -9.52
N ARG A 79 -4.70 11.02 -9.03
CA ARG A 79 -6.01 11.46 -8.52
C ARG A 79 -5.98 11.98 -7.08
N GLN A 80 -4.85 11.84 -6.38
CA GLN A 80 -4.69 12.14 -4.95
C GLN A 80 -5.79 11.46 -4.08
N LEU A 81 -6.11 10.21 -4.41
CA LEU A 81 -7.27 9.50 -3.88
C LEU A 81 -6.90 8.11 -3.35
N TRP A 82 -7.27 7.84 -2.09
CA TRP A 82 -7.26 6.50 -1.52
C TRP A 82 -8.48 5.70 -1.93
N MET A 83 -8.23 4.45 -2.26
CA MET A 83 -9.22 3.46 -2.64
C MET A 83 -9.00 2.17 -1.82
N THR A 84 -10.11 1.52 -1.46
CA THR A 84 -10.11 0.16 -0.95
C THR A 84 -10.81 -0.71 -2.00
N PRO A 85 -10.08 -1.23 -3.01
CA PRO A 85 -10.70 -2.06 -4.03
C PRO A 85 -11.32 -3.32 -3.42
N THR A 86 -12.38 -3.80 -4.06
CA THR A 86 -12.91 -5.13 -3.76
C THR A 86 -12.07 -6.13 -4.54
N LEU A 87 -11.45 -7.08 -3.85
CA LEU A 87 -10.67 -8.14 -4.48
C LEU A 87 -11.59 -9.23 -5.03
N VAL A 88 -11.23 -9.78 -6.18
CA VAL A 88 -11.90 -10.93 -6.81
C VAL A 88 -10.92 -12.11 -6.82
N GLY A 89 -11.44 -13.32 -6.69
CA GLY A 89 -10.64 -14.54 -6.57
C GLY A 89 -10.26 -14.85 -5.12
N ASP A 90 -9.12 -15.50 -4.93
CA ASP A 90 -8.64 -15.88 -3.60
C ASP A 90 -8.29 -14.64 -2.79
N LYS A 91 -8.80 -14.60 -1.55
CA LYS A 91 -8.55 -13.48 -0.64
C LYS A 91 -7.26 -13.69 0.12
N LEU A 92 -6.48 -12.61 0.24
CA LEU A 92 -5.34 -12.59 1.13
C LEU A 92 -5.84 -12.73 2.58
N LYS A 93 -5.45 -13.82 3.24
CA LYS A 93 -5.65 -13.97 4.67
C LYS A 93 -4.85 -12.89 5.41
N SER A 94 -5.48 -12.24 6.38
CA SER A 94 -4.85 -11.31 7.33
C SER A 94 -3.51 -11.85 7.85
N ARG A 95 -2.43 -11.09 7.68
CA ARG A 95 -1.05 -11.48 8.01
C ARG A 95 -0.10 -10.28 8.12
N MET A 96 0.99 -10.44 8.87
CA MET A 96 2.03 -9.43 9.09
C MET A 96 3.43 -10.03 8.93
N PHE A 97 4.44 -9.19 8.79
CA PHE A 97 5.86 -9.57 8.66
C PHE A 97 6.14 -10.50 7.47
N HIS A 98 5.33 -10.42 6.44
CA HIS A 98 5.58 -11.04 5.14
C HIS A 98 6.63 -10.24 4.37
N ALA A 99 7.31 -10.93 3.44
CA ALA A 99 8.07 -10.27 2.40
C ALA A 99 7.12 -9.85 1.28
N GLY A 100 7.35 -8.70 0.66
CA GLY A 100 6.57 -8.27 -0.49
C GLY A 100 7.39 -7.50 -1.52
N ALA A 101 7.03 -7.65 -2.79
CA ALA A 101 7.71 -7.02 -3.92
C ALA A 101 6.72 -6.71 -5.04
N ALA A 102 6.92 -5.60 -5.73
CA ALA A 102 6.20 -5.27 -6.95
C ALA A 102 6.99 -5.69 -8.19
N PHE A 103 6.29 -6.25 -9.17
CA PHE A 103 6.80 -6.44 -10.52
C PHE A 103 6.64 -5.15 -11.32
N VAL A 104 7.75 -4.61 -11.78
CA VAL A 104 7.81 -3.30 -12.43
C VAL A 104 7.11 -3.28 -13.79
N GLU A 105 7.10 -4.38 -14.52
CA GLU A 105 6.52 -4.47 -15.86
C GLU A 105 4.98 -4.54 -15.83
N ASP A 106 4.45 -5.47 -15.03
CA ASP A 106 3.02 -5.80 -15.05
C ASP A 106 2.22 -5.14 -13.92
N GLY A 107 2.90 -4.46 -12.98
CA GLY A 107 2.26 -3.81 -11.83
C GLY A 107 1.70 -4.79 -10.79
N ALA A 108 2.02 -6.08 -10.91
CA ALA A 108 1.66 -7.11 -9.95
C ALA A 108 2.42 -6.94 -8.63
N VAL A 109 1.80 -7.28 -7.50
CA VAL A 109 2.48 -7.35 -6.19
C VAL A 109 2.46 -8.78 -5.70
N VAL A 110 3.63 -9.30 -5.32
CA VAL A 110 3.76 -10.60 -4.66
C VAL A 110 4.01 -10.41 -3.18
N LEU A 111 3.40 -11.29 -2.38
CA LEU A 111 3.74 -11.52 -1.00
C LEU A 111 4.23 -12.94 -0.80
N PHE A 112 5.16 -13.12 0.13
CA PHE A 112 5.58 -14.42 0.61
C PHE A 112 5.58 -14.48 2.13
N GLY A 113 4.96 -15.55 2.64
CA GLY A 113 4.93 -15.90 4.05
C GLY A 113 4.19 -14.90 4.94
N GLY A 114 4.76 -14.64 6.12
CA GLY A 114 4.18 -13.82 7.18
C GLY A 114 3.50 -14.64 8.27
N GLN A 115 2.88 -13.96 9.24
CA GLN A 115 2.21 -14.57 10.39
C GLN A 115 0.88 -13.86 10.69
N ASN A 116 -0.11 -14.61 11.15
CA ASN A 116 -1.30 -14.05 11.78
C ASN A 116 -1.15 -14.14 13.30
N ARG A 117 -0.93 -13.00 13.97
CA ARG A 117 -0.77 -12.97 15.43
C ARG A 117 -2.04 -13.32 16.21
N LYS A 118 -3.22 -13.14 15.62
CA LYS A 118 -4.51 -13.42 16.29
C LYS A 118 -4.80 -14.92 16.33
N THR A 119 -4.52 -15.61 15.23
CA THR A 119 -4.73 -17.05 15.11
C THR A 119 -3.48 -17.87 15.41
N ASN A 120 -2.32 -17.22 15.52
CA ASN A 120 -1.01 -17.85 15.70
C ASN A 120 -0.65 -18.80 14.54
N ASP A 121 -1.07 -18.44 13.33
CA ASP A 121 -0.73 -19.15 12.10
C ASP A 121 0.52 -18.53 11.45
N ASP A 122 1.45 -19.38 11.01
CA ASP A 122 2.55 -19.01 10.15
C ASP A 122 2.23 -19.39 8.70
N PHE A 123 2.57 -18.50 7.78
CA PHE A 123 2.34 -18.71 6.35
C PHE A 123 3.66 -19.02 5.64
N GLY A 124 3.62 -20.04 4.79
CA GLY A 124 4.68 -20.36 3.82
C GLY A 124 4.19 -20.30 2.37
N ASP A 125 3.02 -19.70 2.14
CA ASP A 125 2.42 -19.54 0.83
C ASP A 125 2.91 -18.27 0.12
N THR A 126 2.63 -18.20 -1.18
CA THR A 126 2.82 -17.01 -2.01
C THR A 126 1.45 -16.48 -2.41
N PHE A 127 1.26 -15.17 -2.29
CA PHE A 127 0.07 -14.49 -2.77
C PHE A 127 0.47 -13.49 -3.87
N MET A 128 -0.30 -13.41 -4.94
CA MET A 128 -0.09 -12.45 -6.02
C MET A 128 -1.34 -11.60 -6.22
N LEU A 129 -1.17 -10.29 -6.18
CA LEU A 129 -2.19 -9.30 -6.45
C LEU A 129 -1.91 -8.63 -7.79
N ASN A 130 -2.83 -8.78 -8.74
CA ASN A 130 -2.80 -8.04 -10.00
C ASN A 130 -3.79 -6.88 -9.91
N LEU A 131 -3.28 -5.65 -9.94
CA LEU A 131 -4.11 -4.46 -10.05
C LEU A 131 -4.23 -4.07 -11.52
N VAL A 132 -5.40 -4.34 -12.09
CA VAL A 132 -5.76 -3.77 -13.39
C VAL A 132 -6.37 -2.40 -13.13
N LYS A 133 -5.74 -1.33 -13.65
CA LYS A 133 -6.44 -0.04 -13.77
C LYS A 133 -7.57 -0.30 -14.75
N LEU A 134 -8.82 -0.27 -14.26
CA LEU A 134 -9.96 -0.28 -15.17
C LEU A 134 -9.85 1.04 -15.94
N ASP A 135 -9.68 0.96 -17.26
CA ASP A 135 -9.89 2.10 -18.12
C ASP A 135 -11.36 2.52 -17.91
N GLU A 136 -11.57 3.79 -17.57
CA GLU A 136 -12.93 4.34 -17.53
C GLU A 136 -13.37 4.53 -18.99
N ASP A 137 -14.49 3.90 -19.38
CA ASP A 137 -15.18 4.14 -20.65
C ASP A 137 -15.56 5.62 -20.82
#